data_AF-A0A455SMU4-F1
#
_entry.id   AF-A0A455SMU4-F1
#
_cell.length_a   1.000
_cell.length_b   1.000
_cell.length_c   1.000
_cell.angle_alpha   90.00
_cell.angle_beta   90.00
_cell.angle_gamma   90.00
#
_symmetry.space_group_name_H-M   'P 1'
#
loop_
_entity.id
_entity.type
_entity.pdbx_description
1 polymer ?
#
loop_
_entity_poly.entity_id
_entity_poly.type
_entity_poly.pdbx_seq_one_letter_code
_entity_poly.pdbx_strand_id
1 'polypeptide(L)'
;MLRQTRAFGIIDEQAEDVVQETLIAAWKGLHQLRDPERFEAWLSGICRNLCLQYVRRQKANSSTIYLGPLLRKRALILRRIFFNRTGSAC
;
A
#
# COMPACT_ATOMS: atom_id res chain seq x y z
N MET A 1 -3.29 9.78 4.29
CA MET A 1 -2.95 8.34 4.33
C MET A 1 -3.41 7.63 5.60
N LEU A 2 -3.07 8.10 6.81
CA LEU A 2 -3.55 7.50 8.08
C LEU A 2 -5.08 7.44 8.23
N ARG A 3 -5.81 8.43 7.69
CA ARG A 3 -7.28 8.37 7.62
C ARG A 3 -7.77 7.18 6.78
N GLN A 4 -7.04 6.85 5.72
CA GLN A 4 -7.36 5.75 4.81
C GLN A 4 -7.09 4.41 5.49
N THR A 5 -5.98 4.24 6.20
CA THR A 5 -5.67 3.00 6.95
C THR A 5 -6.67 2.73 8.06
N ARG A 6 -7.04 3.76 8.84
CA ARG A 6 -8.08 3.68 9.89
C ARG A 6 -9.45 3.27 9.34
N ALA A 7 -9.80 3.70 8.13
CA ALA A 7 -11.06 3.29 7.48
C ALA A 7 -11.11 1.77 7.15
N PHE A 8 -9.96 1.09 7.11
CA PHE A 8 -9.89 -0.38 6.99
C PHE A 8 -9.91 -1.10 8.35
N GLY A 9 -10.06 -0.38 9.47
CA GLY A 9 -10.04 -0.95 10.83
C GLY A 9 -8.65 -1.33 11.32
N ILE A 10 -7.59 -0.78 10.70
CA ILE A 10 -6.20 -1.00 11.10
C ILE A 10 -5.90 -0.10 12.31
N ILE A 11 -5.40 -0.68 13.40
CA ILE A 11 -5.01 0.08 14.61
C ILE A 11 -3.78 0.94 14.36
N ASP A 12 -3.57 1.96 15.18
CA ASP A 12 -2.59 3.01 14.91
C ASP A 12 -1.14 2.50 14.72
N GLU A 13 -0.66 1.58 15.56
CA GLU A 13 0.69 0.99 15.42
C GLU A 13 0.87 0.28 14.06
N GLN A 14 -0.15 -0.48 13.64
CA GLN A 14 -0.14 -1.19 12.36
C GLN A 14 -0.39 -0.25 11.16
N ALA A 15 -1.10 0.84 11.39
CA ALA A 15 -1.36 1.85 10.38
C ALA A 15 -0.06 2.57 10.00
N GLU A 16 0.82 2.83 10.97
CA GLU A 16 2.14 3.40 10.72
C GLU A 16 3.00 2.48 9.83
N ASP A 17 3.02 1.17 10.12
CA ASP A 17 3.72 0.19 9.28
C ASP A 17 3.22 0.21 7.83
N VAL A 18 1.89 0.22 7.65
CA VAL A 18 1.28 0.28 6.30
C VAL A 18 1.63 1.57 5.57
N VAL A 19 1.70 2.71 6.28
CA VAL A 19 2.12 3.99 5.69
C VAL A 19 3.60 3.94 5.30
N GLN A 20 4.47 3.39 6.15
CA GLN A 20 5.89 3.24 5.83
C GLN A 20 6.09 2.35 4.60
N GLU A 21 5.42 1.20 4.53
CA GLU A 21 5.44 0.34 3.34
C GLU A 21 4.93 1.06 2.09
N THR A 22 3.90 1.91 2.23
CA THR A 22 3.36 2.71 1.13
C THR A 22 4.40 3.67 0.57
N LEU A 23 5.09 4.41 1.45
CA LEU A 23 6.10 5.38 1.06
C LEU A 23 7.31 4.70 0.41
N ILE A 24 7.75 3.56 0.95
CA ILE A 24 8.85 2.77 0.35
C ILE A 24 8.45 2.26 -1.04
N ALA A 25 7.22 1.77 -1.20
CA ALA A 25 6.71 1.31 -2.49
C ALA A 25 6.58 2.46 -3.50
N ALA A 26 6.10 3.61 -3.05
CA ALA A 26 6.02 4.82 -3.87
C ALA A 26 7.40 5.28 -4.31
N TRP A 27 8.37 5.41 -3.40
CA TRP A 27 9.73 5.80 -3.76
C TRP A 27 10.33 4.87 -4.83
N LYS A 28 10.18 3.55 -4.66
CA LYS A 28 10.65 2.56 -5.64
C LYS A 28 9.92 2.63 -6.97
N GLY A 29 8.64 2.98 -6.97
CA GLY A 29 7.79 3.06 -8.16
C GLY A 29 7.77 4.43 -8.84
N LEU A 30 8.41 5.45 -8.26
CA LEU A 30 8.30 6.84 -8.69
C LEU A 30 8.69 7.03 -10.17
N HIS A 31 9.72 6.32 -10.62
CA HIS A 31 10.18 6.32 -12.02
C HIS A 31 9.15 5.77 -13.03
N GLN A 32 8.08 5.11 -12.55
CA GLN A 32 7.00 4.56 -13.39
C GLN A 32 5.78 5.49 -13.45
N LEU A 33 5.79 6.57 -12.66
CA LEU A 33 4.74 7.57 -12.69
C LEU A 33 4.86 8.38 -14.00
N ARG A 34 3.94 8.13 -14.93
CA ARG A 34 3.91 8.79 -16.24
C ARG A 34 3.39 10.23 -16.18
N ASP A 35 2.55 10.51 -15.19
CA ASP A 35 1.83 11.78 -15.04
C ASP A 35 1.99 12.26 -13.58
N PRO A 36 2.86 13.26 -13.33
CA PRO A 36 3.10 13.80 -11.99
C PRO A 36 1.85 14.38 -11.33
N GLU A 37 0.88 14.89 -12.10
CA GLU A 37 -0.36 15.46 -11.55
C GLU A 37 -1.23 14.39 -10.86
N ARG A 38 -1.03 13.12 -11.21
CA ARG A 38 -1.72 11.97 -10.62
C ARG A 38 -1.01 11.38 -9.40
N PHE A 39 0.04 12.00 -8.90
CA PHE A 39 0.83 11.47 -7.78
C PHE A 39 -0.03 11.08 -6.57
N GLU A 40 -0.94 11.95 -6.14
CA GLU A 40 -1.84 11.69 -4.99
C GLU A 40 -2.77 10.50 -5.23
N ALA A 41 -3.38 10.42 -6.42
CA ALA A 41 -4.26 9.32 -6.79
C ALA A 41 -3.49 7.99 -6.88
N TRP A 42 -2.28 8.03 -7.44
CA TRP A 42 -1.39 6.88 -7.54
C TRP A 42 -0.94 6.39 -6.15
N LEU A 43 -0.52 7.30 -5.29
CA LEU A 43 -0.09 7.02 -3.93
C LEU A 43 -1.22 6.45 -3.07
N SER A 44 -2.43 7.02 -3.18
CA SER A 44 -3.66 6.50 -2.55
C SER A 44 -4.00 5.10 -3.04
N GLY A 45 -3.77 4.80 -4.32
CA GLY A 45 -3.91 3.46 -4.89
C GLY A 45 -2.95 2.44 -4.28
N ILE A 46 -1.69 2.83 -4.06
CA ILE A 46 -0.69 1.99 -3.37
C ILE A 46 -1.13 1.71 -1.94
N CYS A 47 -1.47 2.76 -1.18
CA CYS A 47 -1.96 2.63 0.20
C CYS A 47 -3.16 1.68 0.30
N ARG A 48 -4.18 1.87 -0.56
CA ARG A 48 -5.37 1.02 -0.60
C ARG A 48 -5.03 -0.45 -0.84
N ASN A 49 -4.12 -0.73 -1.76
CA ASN A 49 -3.71 -2.11 -2.07
C ASN A 49 -3.00 -2.75 -0.88
N LEU A 50 -2.16 -2.00 -0.17
CA LEU A 50 -1.48 -2.45 1.04
C LEU A 50 -2.45 -2.68 2.19
N CYS A 51 -3.41 -1.78 2.45
CA CYS A 51 -4.46 -2.00 3.44
C CYS A 51 -5.27 -3.29 3.16
N LEU A 52 -5.65 -3.51 1.89
CA LEU A 52 -6.38 -4.72 1.50
C LEU A 52 -5.53 -5.99 1.69
N GLN A 53 -4.23 -5.92 1.40
CA GLN A 53 -3.31 -7.03 1.64
C GLN A 53 -3.17 -7.29 3.14
N TYR A 54 -3.07 -6.24 3.94
CA TYR A 54 -2.95 -6.29 5.39
C TYR A 54 -4.16 -6.98 6.04
N VAL A 55 -5.38 -6.52 5.72
CA VAL A 55 -6.63 -7.13 6.23
C VAL A 55 -6.78 -8.59 5.79
N ARG A 56 -6.39 -8.93 4.54
CA ARG A 56 -6.40 -10.32 4.06
C ARG A 56 -5.44 -11.21 4.84
N ARG A 57 -4.24 -10.70 5.15
CA ARG A 57 -3.25 -11.42 5.94
C ARG A 57 -3.72 -11.63 7.37
N GLN A 58 -4.28 -10.62 8.04
CA GLN A 58 -4.81 -10.77 9.39
C GLN A 58 -5.88 -11.87 9.47
N LYS A 59 -6.80 -11.92 8.49
CA LYS A 59 -7.81 -13.00 8.43
C LYS A 59 -7.20 -14.40 8.26
N ALA A 60 -6.02 -14.50 7.67
CA ALA A 60 -5.32 -15.77 7.46
C ALA A 60 -4.35 -16.14 8.60
N ASN A 61 -3.92 -15.17 9.43
CA ASN A 61 -2.83 -15.30 10.41
C ASN A 61 -3.29 -14.98 11.84
N SER A 62 -4.38 -15.57 12.32
CA SER A 62 -4.86 -15.42 13.72
C SER A 62 -3.90 -15.97 14.79
N SER A 63 -2.60 -16.14 14.53
CA SER A 63 -1.68 -16.94 15.38
C SER A 63 -0.21 -16.53 15.41
N THR A 64 0.21 -15.29 15.10
CA THR A 64 1.66 -14.95 15.21
C THR A 64 1.93 -13.57 15.79
N ILE A 65 2.64 -13.59 16.92
CA ILE A 65 3.18 -12.47 17.70
C ILE A 65 4.16 -11.65 16.83
N TYR A 66 3.98 -10.33 16.82
CA TYR A 66 4.72 -9.40 15.98
C TYR A 66 6.15 -9.15 16.53
N LEU A 67 7.15 -9.81 15.95
CA LEU A 67 8.46 -9.18 15.72
C LEU A 67 8.43 -8.61 14.29
N GLY A 68 8.43 -7.28 14.19
CA GLY A 68 8.11 -6.54 12.98
C GLY A 68 8.94 -6.96 11.76
N PRO A 69 8.34 -7.09 10.56
CA PRO A 69 9.11 -7.24 9.35
C PRO A 69 9.49 -5.85 8.83
N LEU A 70 10.51 -5.23 9.44
CA LEU A 70 11.10 -3.99 8.90
C LEU A 70 11.63 -4.13 7.47
N LEU A 71 11.61 -5.30 6.81
CA LEU A 71 12.04 -5.47 5.41
C LEU A 71 11.67 -6.85 4.79
N ARG A 72 10.45 -7.39 4.94
CA ARG A 72 10.07 -8.65 4.24
C ARG A 72 8.64 -8.66 3.69
N LYS A 73 8.45 -8.35 2.41
CA LYS A 73 8.55 -9.33 1.30
C LYS A 73 8.46 -8.67 -0.07
N ARG A 74 9.51 -8.92 -0.85
CA ARG A 74 9.67 -8.72 -2.29
C ARG A 74 8.48 -9.29 -3.08
N ALA A 75 8.15 -8.62 -4.19
CA ALA A 75 7.57 -9.20 -5.42
C ALA A 75 6.05 -9.16 -5.73
N LEU A 76 5.14 -8.65 -4.88
CA LEU A 76 3.71 -8.56 -5.26
C LEU A 76 3.17 -7.16 -5.56
N ILE A 77 3.73 -6.11 -4.94
CA ILE A 77 3.28 -4.72 -5.18
C ILE A 77 3.68 -4.25 -6.58
N LEU A 78 4.87 -4.63 -7.05
CA LEU A 78 5.38 -4.24 -8.37
C LEU A 78 4.44 -4.68 -9.49
N ARG A 79 3.90 -5.91 -9.46
CA ARG A 79 2.95 -6.38 -10.50
C ARG A 79 1.65 -5.57 -10.56
N ARG A 80 1.26 -4.88 -9.49
CA ARG A 80 0.01 -4.08 -9.44
C ARG A 80 0.24 -2.59 -9.71
N ILE A 81 1.44 -2.06 -9.44
CA ILE A 81 1.86 -0.73 -9.91
C ILE A 81 1.76 -0.66 -11.45
N PHE A 82 2.04 -1.76 -12.15
CA PHE A 82 1.94 -1.86 -13.61
C PHE A 82 0.50 -1.80 -14.18
N PHE A 83 -0.55 -2.11 -13.41
CA PHE A 83 -1.92 -2.15 -13.92
C PHE A 83 -2.66 -0.85 -13.61
N ASN A 84 -2.11 0.24 -14.14
CA ASN A 84 -2.79 1.51 -14.28
C ASN A 84 -3.96 1.31 -15.26
N ARG A 85 -5.16 0.99 -14.75
CA ARG A 85 -6.39 1.06 -15.57
C ARG A 85 -6.60 2.53 -15.95
N THR A 86 -6.10 2.87 -17.15
CA THR A 86 -6.78 3.62 -18.21
C THR A 86 -7.50 4.94 -17.85
N GLY A 87 -7.01 6.04 -18.44
CA GLY A 87 -7.78 7.17 -19.01
C GLY A 87 -8.43 8.11 -18.00
N SER A 88 -8.28 9.43 -18.07
CA SER A 88 -8.95 10.33 -19.05
C SER A 88 -10.44 10.02 -19.08
N ALA A 89 -11.25 10.84 -18.41
CA ALA A 89 -11.82 12.02 -19.05
C ALA A 89 -12.63 11.61 -20.29
N CYS A 90 -13.85 11.16 -20.03
CA CYS A 90 -15.03 11.59 -20.76
C CYS A 90 -15.92 12.29 -19.72
#